data_AF-A0A2V5T8D4-F1
#
_entry.id   AF-A0A2V5T8D4-F1
#
_cell.length_a   1.000
_cell.length_b   1.000
_cell.length_c   1.000
_cell.angle_alpha   90.00
_cell.angle_beta   90.00
_cell.angle_gamma   90.00
#
_symmetry.space_group_name_H-M   'P 1'
#
loop_
_entity.id
_entity.type
_entity.pdbx_description
1 polymer ?
#
loop_
_entity_poly.entity_id
_entity_poly.type
_entity_poly.pdbx_seq_one_letter_code
_entity_poly.pdbx_strand_id
1 'polypeptide(L)'
;MAEVQTSTQSGELSQRFIEFVMMHAQNAALFLGQIPNPKTGEGEVNLELAKMFIDQLAMIQEKTRGNLTNEESTVLRNALSNLQMAYVEVARETPKGAAQAPPEQAAPSPKPAEQTSTTTPEPSAPISSTESETESKKKFTKSYGP
;
A
#
# COMPACT_ATOMS: atom_id res chain seq x y z
N MET A 1 -7.51 -46.33 -4.92
CA MET A 1 -7.44 -45.25 -3.90
C MET A 1 -6.44 -44.14 -4.26
N ALA A 2 -5.40 -44.40 -5.07
CA ALA A 2 -4.41 -43.37 -5.47
C ALA A 2 -4.93 -42.37 -6.55
N GLU A 3 -5.72 -42.82 -7.52
CA GLU A 3 -6.19 -41.99 -8.64
C GLU A 3 -7.22 -40.90 -8.26
N VAL A 4 -8.00 -41.15 -7.19
CA VAL A 4 -8.97 -40.17 -6.69
C VAL A 4 -8.26 -39.03 -5.96
N GLN A 5 -7.16 -39.32 -5.23
CA GLN A 5 -6.39 -38.30 -4.52
C GLN A 5 -5.68 -37.35 -5.48
N THR A 6 -5.09 -37.87 -6.56
CA THR A 6 -4.41 -37.04 -7.57
C THR A 6 -5.38 -36.14 -8.33
N SER A 7 -6.57 -36.64 -8.66
CA SER A 7 -7.60 -35.86 -9.37
C SER A 7 -8.15 -34.72 -8.50
N THR A 8 -8.46 -34.99 -7.23
CA THR A 8 -8.90 -33.94 -6.28
C THR A 8 -7.81 -32.90 -6.03
N GLN A 9 -6.56 -33.36 -5.84
CA GLN A 9 -5.43 -32.46 -5.62
C GLN A 9 -5.14 -31.57 -6.84
N SER A 10 -5.32 -32.08 -8.07
CA SER A 10 -5.19 -31.28 -9.29
C SER A 10 -6.25 -30.16 -9.38
N GLY A 11 -7.48 -30.44 -8.94
CA GLY A 11 -8.55 -29.44 -8.90
C GLY A 11 -8.29 -28.34 -7.86
N GLU A 12 -7.84 -28.73 -6.66
CA GLU A 12 -7.44 -27.78 -5.61
C GLU A 12 -6.27 -26.88 -6.07
N LEU A 13 -5.26 -27.46 -6.71
CA LEU A 13 -4.12 -26.70 -7.25
C LEU A 13 -4.56 -25.69 -8.32
N SER A 14 -5.52 -26.08 -9.16
CA SER A 14 -6.08 -25.17 -10.19
C SER A 14 -6.78 -23.97 -9.55
N GLN A 15 -7.58 -24.21 -8.50
CA GLN A 15 -8.22 -23.13 -7.74
C GLN A 15 -7.19 -22.21 -7.08
N ARG A 16 -6.16 -22.77 -6.45
CA ARG A 16 -5.07 -21.99 -5.83
C ARG A 16 -4.30 -21.15 -6.85
N PHE A 17 -4.09 -21.67 -8.06
CA PHE A 17 -3.47 -20.91 -9.14
C PHE A 17 -4.35 -19.72 -9.56
N ILE A 18 -5.65 -19.94 -9.74
CA ILE A 18 -6.61 -18.87 -10.06
C ILE A 18 -6.64 -17.81 -8.95
N GLU A 19 -6.73 -18.22 -7.68
CA GLU A 19 -6.65 -17.32 -6.52
C GLU A 19 -5.36 -16.50 -6.53
N PHE A 20 -4.23 -17.12 -6.80
CA PHE A 20 -2.92 -16.46 -6.89
C PHE A 20 -2.90 -15.37 -7.98
N VAL A 21 -3.40 -15.70 -9.19
CA VAL A 21 -3.47 -14.76 -10.32
C VAL A 21 -4.37 -13.58 -9.98
N MET A 22 -5.54 -13.85 -9.41
CA MET A 22 -6.50 -12.82 -9.02
C MET A 22 -5.96 -11.92 -7.91
N MET A 23 -5.23 -12.47 -6.93
CA MET A 23 -4.60 -11.68 -5.87
C MET A 23 -3.51 -10.75 -6.44
N HIS A 24 -2.66 -11.24 -7.34
CA HIS A 24 -1.66 -10.40 -8.00
C HIS A 24 -2.29 -9.33 -8.87
N ALA A 25 -3.37 -9.66 -9.59
CA ALA A 25 -4.11 -8.70 -10.39
C ALA A 25 -4.73 -7.58 -9.53
N GLN A 26 -5.30 -7.93 -8.38
CA GLN A 26 -5.83 -6.95 -7.43
C GLN A 26 -4.75 -6.03 -6.89
N ASN A 27 -3.56 -6.55 -6.57
CA ASN A 27 -2.43 -5.73 -6.14
C ASN A 27 -2.00 -4.76 -7.23
N ALA A 28 -1.89 -5.22 -8.48
CA ALA A 28 -1.59 -4.33 -9.61
C ALA A 28 -2.66 -3.23 -9.76
N ALA A 29 -3.95 -3.60 -9.70
CA ALA A 29 -5.06 -2.65 -9.80
C ALA A 29 -5.08 -1.62 -8.66
N LEU A 30 -4.72 -2.04 -7.43
CA LEU A 30 -4.55 -1.15 -6.28
C LEU A 30 -3.49 -0.08 -6.57
N PHE A 31 -2.31 -0.49 -7.06
CA PHE A 31 -1.24 0.45 -7.40
C PHE A 31 -1.51 1.26 -8.68
N LEU A 32 -2.54 0.92 -9.45
CA LEU A 32 -3.05 1.76 -10.54
C LEU A 32 -4.09 2.78 -10.06
N GLY A 33 -4.38 2.85 -8.75
CA GLY A 33 -5.40 3.74 -8.19
C GLY A 33 -6.83 3.34 -8.55
N GLN A 34 -7.04 2.14 -9.11
CA GLN A 34 -8.38 1.63 -9.46
C GLN A 34 -9.14 1.14 -8.23
N ILE A 35 -8.42 0.84 -7.14
CA ILE A 35 -8.98 0.45 -5.85
C ILE A 35 -8.51 1.50 -4.84
N PRO A 36 -9.40 2.17 -4.09
CA PRO A 36 -9.00 3.11 -3.07
C PRO A 36 -8.28 2.35 -1.94
N ASN A 37 -7.17 2.90 -1.45
CA ASN A 37 -6.42 2.26 -0.37
C ASN A 37 -7.27 2.29 0.93
N PRO A 38 -7.53 1.13 1.58
CA PRO A 38 -8.40 1.08 2.75
C PRO A 38 -7.85 1.83 3.98
N LYS A 39 -6.56 2.16 3.99
CA LYS A 39 -5.92 2.91 5.08
C LYS A 39 -5.99 4.41 4.89
N THR A 40 -5.84 4.91 3.66
CA THR A 40 -5.78 6.35 3.37
C THR A 40 -7.08 6.89 2.76
N GLY A 41 -7.92 6.02 2.18
CA GLY A 41 -9.13 6.41 1.45
C GLY A 41 -8.84 7.01 0.07
N GLU A 42 -7.57 7.16 -0.31
CA GLU A 42 -7.14 7.80 -1.56
C GLU A 42 -6.60 6.74 -2.53
N GLY A 43 -6.86 6.94 -3.83
CA GLY A 43 -6.29 6.12 -4.90
C GLY A 43 -4.83 6.52 -5.12
N GLU A 44 -3.91 5.83 -4.45
CA GLU A 44 -2.47 6.06 -4.63
C GLU A 44 -1.99 5.34 -5.88
N VAL A 45 -1.58 6.13 -6.89
CA VAL A 45 -1.01 5.59 -8.13
C VAL A 45 0.50 5.40 -7.98
N ASN A 46 0.93 4.15 -8.04
CA ASN A 46 2.33 3.75 -8.12
C ASN A 46 2.55 2.85 -9.35
N LEU A 47 2.88 3.48 -10.48
CA LEU A 47 3.13 2.78 -11.73
C LEU A 47 4.30 1.78 -11.64
N GLU A 48 5.33 2.06 -10.84
CA GLU A 48 6.48 1.15 -10.72
C GLU A 48 6.06 -0.17 -10.08
N LEU A 49 5.34 -0.11 -8.96
CA LEU A 49 4.81 -1.30 -8.30
C LEU A 49 3.75 -2.00 -9.15
N ALA A 50 2.85 -1.27 -9.79
CA ALA A 50 1.88 -1.86 -10.72
C ALA A 50 2.57 -2.64 -11.84
N LYS A 51 3.61 -2.06 -12.45
CA LYS A 51 4.40 -2.72 -13.49
C LYS A 51 5.08 -3.99 -12.99
N MET A 52 5.65 -3.97 -11.79
CA MET A 52 6.27 -5.15 -11.19
C MET A 52 5.29 -6.34 -11.12
N PHE A 53 4.05 -6.12 -10.67
CA PHE A 53 3.03 -7.18 -10.62
C PHE A 53 2.59 -7.66 -12.01
N ILE A 54 2.47 -6.76 -12.98
CA ILE A 54 2.16 -7.11 -14.37
C ILE A 54 3.29 -7.96 -14.98
N ASP A 55 4.54 -7.57 -14.77
CA ASP A 55 5.71 -8.30 -15.24
C ASP A 55 5.79 -9.69 -14.58
N GLN A 56 5.45 -9.80 -13.29
CA GLN A 56 5.39 -11.07 -12.57
C GLN A 56 4.35 -12.02 -13.19
N LEU A 57 3.14 -11.52 -13.48
CA LEU A 57 2.10 -12.31 -14.13
C LEU A 57 2.49 -12.71 -15.56
N ALA A 58 3.14 -11.81 -16.31
CA ALA A 58 3.63 -12.10 -17.66
C ALA A 58 4.72 -13.18 -17.63
N MET A 59 5.65 -13.09 -16.68
CA MET A 59 6.67 -14.12 -16.47
C MET A 59 6.05 -15.48 -16.13
N ILE A 60 5.03 -15.51 -15.28
CA ILE A 60 4.31 -16.74 -14.96
C ILE A 60 3.65 -17.32 -16.20
N GLN A 61 2.97 -16.51 -17.02
CA GLN A 61 2.36 -16.97 -18.28
C GLN A 61 3.38 -17.66 -19.20
N GLU A 62 4.56 -17.08 -19.34
CA GLU A 62 5.63 -17.66 -20.15
C GLU A 62 6.21 -18.94 -19.54
N LYS A 63 6.45 -18.95 -18.22
CA LYS A 63 7.05 -20.09 -17.52
C LYS A 63 6.10 -21.28 -17.34
N THR A 64 4.79 -21.06 -17.36
CA THR A 64 3.78 -22.12 -17.22
C THR A 64 3.12 -22.52 -18.54
N ARG A 65 3.58 -21.98 -19.67
CA ARG A 65 3.05 -22.30 -20.99
C ARG A 65 3.07 -23.81 -21.26
N GLY A 66 1.92 -24.35 -21.65
CA GLY A 66 1.74 -25.79 -21.90
C GLY A 66 1.36 -26.60 -20.66
N ASN A 67 1.44 -26.02 -19.46
CA ASN A 67 1.05 -26.66 -18.20
C ASN A 67 -0.29 -26.14 -17.65
N LEU A 68 -0.84 -25.09 -18.25
CA LEU A 68 -2.12 -24.50 -17.83
C LEU A 68 -3.31 -25.21 -18.49
N THR A 69 -4.35 -25.42 -17.70
CA THR A 69 -5.68 -25.74 -18.21
C THR A 69 -6.28 -24.57 -18.99
N ASN A 70 -7.35 -24.83 -19.75
CA ASN A 70 -8.04 -23.79 -20.52
C ASN A 70 -8.60 -22.68 -19.63
N GLU A 71 -9.07 -23.03 -18.44
CA GLU A 71 -9.61 -22.08 -17.47
C GLU A 71 -8.50 -21.17 -16.93
N GLU A 72 -7.42 -21.75 -16.39
CA GLU A 72 -6.27 -21.01 -15.85
C GLU A 72 -5.65 -20.08 -16.90
N SER A 73 -5.47 -20.59 -18.12
CA SER A 73 -4.95 -19.80 -19.25
C SER A 73 -5.87 -18.64 -19.61
N THR A 74 -7.19 -18.82 -19.52
CA THR A 74 -8.16 -17.76 -19.79
C THR A 74 -8.14 -16.69 -18.71
N VAL A 75 -8.14 -17.11 -17.44
CA VAL A 75 -8.06 -16.18 -16.29
C VAL A 75 -6.77 -15.35 -16.36
N LEU A 76 -5.61 -15.98 -16.57
CA LEU A 76 -4.32 -15.30 -16.63
C LEU A 76 -4.23 -14.31 -17.81
N ARG A 77 -4.67 -14.72 -19.00
CA ARG A 77 -4.66 -13.85 -20.18
C ARG A 77 -5.58 -12.65 -20.01
N ASN A 78 -6.78 -12.86 -19.49
CA ASN A 78 -7.73 -11.77 -19.24
C ASN A 78 -7.19 -10.79 -18.19
N ALA A 79 -6.64 -11.30 -17.09
CA ALA A 79 -6.02 -10.47 -16.06
C ALA A 79 -4.89 -9.60 -16.64
N LEU A 80 -3.96 -10.22 -17.39
CA LEU A 80 -2.85 -9.49 -18.01
C LEU A 80 -3.33 -8.43 -19.01
N SER A 81 -4.26 -8.78 -19.90
CA SER A 81 -4.78 -7.85 -20.90
C SER A 81 -5.44 -6.63 -20.24
N ASN A 82 -6.27 -6.85 -19.23
CA ASN A 82 -6.97 -5.77 -18.54
C ASN A 82 -5.99 -4.85 -17.80
N LEU A 83 -5.01 -5.43 -17.09
CA LEU A 83 -4.02 -4.66 -16.34
C LEU A 83 -3.08 -3.87 -17.26
N GLN A 84 -2.68 -4.43 -18.39
CA GLN A 84 -1.83 -3.73 -19.36
C GLN A 84 -2.55 -2.53 -19.97
N MET A 85 -3.84 -2.66 -20.32
CA MET A 85 -4.63 -1.54 -20.80
C MET A 85 -4.75 -0.45 -19.72
N ALA A 86 -5.15 -0.82 -18.51
CA ALA A 86 -5.26 0.11 -17.39
C ALA A 86 -3.93 0.80 -17.06
N TYR A 87 -2.82 0.07 -17.11
CA TYR A 87 -1.48 0.63 -16.91
C TYR A 87 -1.16 1.71 -17.95
N VAL A 88 -1.42 1.45 -19.23
CA VAL A 88 -1.16 2.40 -20.30
C VAL A 88 -2.05 3.64 -20.17
N GLU A 89 -3.31 3.48 -19.79
CA GLU A 89 -4.22 4.60 -19.53
C GLU A 89 -3.68 5.49 -18.40
N VAL A 90 -3.41 4.92 -17.23
CA VAL A 90 -2.91 5.66 -16.07
C VAL A 90 -1.53 6.27 -16.32
N ALA A 91 -0.65 5.57 -17.05
CA ALA A 91 0.68 6.08 -17.42
C ALA A 91 0.64 7.27 -18.38
N ARG A 92 -0.46 7.45 -19.13
CA ARG A 92 -0.66 8.62 -20.00
C ARG A 92 -1.21 9.81 -19.22
N GLU A 93 -1.97 9.56 -18.15
CA GLU A 93 -2.60 10.59 -17.32
C GLU A 93 -1.68 11.13 -16.21
N THR A 94 -0.72 10.33 -15.76
CA THR A 94 0.25 10.75 -14.74
C THR A 94 1.53 11.29 -15.39
N PRO A 95 1.72 12.62 -15.47
CA PRO A 95 3.02 13.17 -15.85
C PRO A 95 4.07 12.76 -14.81
N LYS A 96 5.29 12.50 -15.30
CA LYS A 96 6.48 11.93 -14.63
C LYS A 96 7.02 12.69 -13.39
N GLY A 97 6.18 13.43 -12.66
CA GLY A 97 6.54 14.28 -11.52
C GLY A 97 5.82 13.97 -10.20
N ALA A 98 4.89 12.99 -10.16
CA ALA A 98 4.25 12.55 -8.90
C ALA A 98 4.96 11.34 -8.24
N ALA A 99 6.06 10.85 -8.84
CA ALA A 99 6.78 9.70 -8.31
C ALA A 99 7.63 10.10 -7.09
N GLN A 100 7.26 9.52 -5.94
CA GLN A 100 8.02 9.40 -4.69
C GLN A 100 7.90 10.58 -3.71
N ALA A 101 6.79 10.61 -2.95
CA ALA A 101 6.95 10.77 -1.51
C ALA A 101 7.19 9.35 -0.96
N PRO A 102 8.36 9.06 -0.34
CA PRO A 102 8.56 7.79 0.37
C PRO A 102 7.44 7.62 1.40
N PRO A 103 6.99 6.37 1.70
CA PRO A 103 6.21 6.15 2.89
C PRO A 103 7.02 6.69 4.06
N GLU A 104 6.51 7.74 4.69
CA GLU A 104 7.07 8.38 5.87
C GLU A 104 7.11 7.30 6.95
N GLN A 105 8.27 6.65 7.01
CA GLN A 105 8.65 5.80 8.10
C GLN A 105 8.60 6.70 9.32
N ALA A 106 7.60 6.51 10.17
CA ALA A 106 7.55 7.05 11.51
C ALA A 106 8.77 6.52 12.28
N ALA A 107 9.92 7.16 12.07
CA ALA A 107 11.11 7.06 12.87
C ALA A 107 11.15 8.33 13.73
N PRO A 108 11.17 8.21 15.07
CA PRO A 108 11.19 9.36 15.94
C PRO A 108 12.49 10.15 15.70
N SER A 109 12.34 11.47 15.63
CA SER A 109 13.42 12.45 15.57
C SER A 109 14.60 12.08 16.47
N PRO A 110 15.84 11.95 15.97
CA PRO A 110 17.00 12.04 16.83
C PRO A 110 17.28 13.53 17.08
N LYS A 111 17.01 13.98 18.30
CA LYS A 111 17.63 15.20 18.84
C LYS A 111 19.15 15.10 18.64
N PRO A 112 19.84 16.15 18.15
CA PRO A 112 21.29 16.21 18.26
C PRO A 112 21.68 16.28 19.75
N ALA A 113 22.22 15.17 20.27
CA ALA A 113 22.98 15.17 21.51
C ALA A 113 24.40 15.62 21.18
N GLU A 114 24.67 16.91 21.36
CA GLU A 114 26.02 17.44 21.39
C GLU A 114 26.60 17.19 22.78
N GLN A 115 27.51 16.22 22.88
CA GLN A 115 28.34 16.01 24.07
C GLN A 115 29.49 17.01 24.07
N THR A 116 29.56 17.88 25.07
CA THR A 116 30.85 18.27 25.64
C THR A 116 30.72 18.48 27.15
N SER A 117 31.72 17.97 27.86
CA SER A 117 31.75 17.68 29.28
C SER A 117 32.04 18.88 30.17
N THR A 118 31.39 18.88 31.35
CA THR A 118 31.91 19.22 32.70
C THR A 118 32.66 20.53 32.96
N THR A 119 32.12 21.38 33.85
CA THR A 119 32.74 21.70 35.17
C THR A 119 31.79 22.45 36.13
N THR A 120 31.62 21.85 37.31
CA THR A 120 31.53 22.46 38.67
C THR A 120 30.20 23.10 39.16
N PRO A 121 29.77 22.83 40.42
CA PRO A 121 28.43 23.11 40.94
C PRO A 121 28.36 24.27 41.96
N GLU A 122 27.12 24.59 42.35
CA GLU A 122 26.67 25.24 43.61
C GLU A 122 26.51 26.79 43.64
N PRO A 123 25.68 27.35 44.56
CA PRO A 123 24.23 27.53 44.39
C PRO A 123 23.77 28.97 44.67
N SER A 124 22.52 29.33 44.32
CA SER A 124 21.71 30.36 45.01
C SER A 124 20.27 30.34 44.50
N ALA A 125 19.33 29.99 45.39
CA ALA A 125 17.91 30.33 45.27
C ALA A 125 17.68 31.76 45.84
N PRO A 126 16.44 32.34 45.92
CA PRO A 126 15.12 31.94 45.39
C PRO A 126 14.36 33.11 44.70
N ILE A 127 13.04 32.94 44.48
CA ILE A 127 11.95 33.90 44.11
C ILE A 127 11.92 34.36 42.62
N SER A 128 10.79 34.47 41.90
CA SER A 128 9.39 34.73 42.24
C SER A 128 8.48 34.37 41.04
N SER A 129 7.28 33.86 41.35
CA SER A 129 5.97 33.97 40.68
C SER A 129 5.86 34.25 39.18
N THR A 130 5.07 33.41 38.47
CA THR A 130 3.69 33.75 38.05
C THR A 130 3.01 32.56 37.36
N GLU A 131 1.91 32.10 37.94
CA GLU A 131 0.87 31.30 37.28
C GLU A 131 0.17 32.12 36.19
N SER A 132 -0.27 31.46 35.11
CA SER A 132 -1.40 31.91 34.29
C SER A 132 -1.90 30.76 33.42
N GLU A 133 -2.94 30.08 33.89
CA GLU A 133 -3.92 29.39 33.04
C GLU A 133 -4.59 30.39 32.10
N THR A 134 -4.83 30.01 30.85
CA THR A 134 -6.07 30.40 30.15
C THR A 134 -6.47 29.34 29.11
N GLU A 135 -7.41 28.49 29.52
CA GLU A 135 -8.21 27.61 28.66
C GLU A 135 -9.14 28.46 27.77
N SER A 136 -9.00 28.36 26.44
CA SER A 136 -9.92 29.01 25.49
C SER A 136 -10.91 28.00 24.88
N LYS A 137 -12.07 27.88 25.54
CA LYS A 137 -13.36 27.44 24.98
C LYS A 137 -13.72 28.25 23.74
N LYS A 138 -14.32 27.62 22.70
CA LYS A 138 -15.65 28.00 22.13
C LYS A 138 -16.34 26.80 21.47
N LYS A 139 -17.49 26.44 22.03
CA LYS A 139 -18.52 25.55 21.49
C LYS A 139 -19.44 26.41 20.62
N PHE A 140 -19.84 25.97 19.42
CA PHE A 140 -20.97 26.58 18.72
C PHE A 140 -22.08 25.54 18.52
N THR A 141 -23.25 25.92 19.01
CA THR A 141 -24.42 25.13 19.34
C THR A 141 -25.42 25.09 18.20
N LYS A 142 -25.99 23.90 17.97
CA LYS A 142 -27.11 23.64 17.07
C LYS A 142 -28.38 24.25 17.68
N SER A 143 -29.03 25.19 17.00
CA SER A 143 -30.36 25.69 17.37
C SER A 143 -31.39 25.25 16.32
N TYR A 144 -32.44 24.57 16.80
CA TYR A 144 -33.66 24.23 16.08
C TYR A 144 -34.65 25.40 16.04
N GLY A 145 -35.52 25.41 15.04
CA GLY A 145 -36.83 26.07 15.03
C GLY A 145 -37.38 26.31 13.61
N PRO A 146 -38.68 26.63 13.43
CA PRO A 146 -39.81 26.58 14.37
C PRO A 146 -40.66 25.31 14.28
#